data_AF-A0AAU8G0Y1-F1
#
_entry.id   AF-A0AAU8G0Y1-F1
#
_cell.length_a   1.000
_cell.length_b   1.000
_cell.length_c   1.000
_cell.angle_alpha   90.00
_cell.angle_beta   90.00
_cell.angle_gamma   90.00
#
_symmetry.space_group_name_H-M   'P 1'
#
loop_
_entity.id
_entity.type
_entity.pdbx_description
1 polymer ?
#
loop_
_entity_poly.entity_id
_entity_poly.type
_entity_poly.pdbx_seq_one_letter_code
_entity_poly.pdbx_strand_id
1 'polypeptide(L)'
;MAGKDEVRRARVPQGAQAEFADVRVGVMRVGVGAGRALAQLAVRSPRGEDVLRADLGDAIDLHGAGMLHVDDVEGEPGSSGGAVTFTFTPA
;
A
#
# COMPACT_ATOMS: atom_id res chain seq x y z
N MET A 1 1.68 18.23 20.80
CA MET A 1 1.49 16.76 20.91
C MET A 1 0.19 16.44 20.21
N ALA A 2 0.25 15.93 18.98
CA ALA A 2 -0.94 15.64 18.17
C ALA A 2 -0.92 14.16 17.75
N GLY A 3 -1.99 13.45 18.12
CA GLY A 3 -2.46 12.15 17.61
C GLY A 3 -1.43 11.08 17.30
N LYS A 4 -1.02 10.28 18.29
CA LYS A 4 -0.29 9.03 18.06
C LYS A 4 -1.18 7.84 17.67
N ASP A 5 -2.51 8.00 17.69
CA ASP A 5 -3.48 6.89 17.49
C ASP A 5 -4.45 7.12 16.32
N GLU A 6 -4.08 7.93 15.33
CA GLU A 6 -4.97 8.16 14.19
C GLU A 6 -4.71 7.13 13.10
N VAL A 7 -5.57 6.11 13.03
CA VAL A 7 -5.63 5.16 11.91
C VAL A 7 -5.84 5.96 10.62
N ARG A 8 -4.92 5.82 9.66
CA ARG A 8 -4.97 6.59 8.39
C ARG A 8 -5.37 5.68 7.25
N ARG A 9 -6.51 5.96 6.63
CA ARG A 9 -6.97 5.28 5.43
C ARG A 9 -6.66 6.10 4.18
N ALA A 10 -6.11 5.47 3.14
CA ALA A 10 -5.84 6.13 1.88
C ALA A 10 -6.10 5.20 0.69
N ARG A 11 -6.81 5.72 -0.32
CA ARG A 11 -6.93 5.09 -1.64
C ARG A 11 -5.86 5.66 -2.55
N VAL A 12 -5.00 4.80 -3.07
CA VAL A 12 -3.82 5.18 -3.87
C VAL A 12 -3.97 4.58 -5.26
N PRO A 13 -4.17 5.42 -6.30
CA PRO A 13 -4.21 4.96 -7.68
C PRO A 13 -2.88 4.35 -8.13
N GLN A 14 -2.95 3.46 -9.11
CA GLN A 14 -1.77 3.00 -9.84
C GLN A 14 -1.00 4.20 -10.42
N GLY A 15 0.32 4.19 -10.26
CA GLY A 15 1.22 5.28 -10.66
C GLY A 15 1.30 6.41 -9.64
N ALA A 16 0.55 6.36 -8.53
CA ALA A 16 0.60 7.33 -7.45
C ALA A 16 1.27 6.75 -6.20
N GLN A 17 1.50 7.63 -5.21
CA GLN A 17 2.03 7.26 -3.90
C GLN A 17 1.30 8.00 -2.78
N ALA A 18 1.26 7.38 -1.61
CA ALA A 18 0.87 8.01 -0.36
C ALA A 18 2.02 7.96 0.66
N GLU A 19 1.92 8.80 1.69
CA GLU A 19 2.89 8.85 2.78
C GLU A 19 2.20 8.45 4.10
N PHE A 20 2.81 7.51 4.81
CA PHE A 20 2.37 7.01 6.10
C PHE A 20 3.54 7.13 7.08
N ALA A 21 3.38 7.98 8.10
CA ALA A 21 4.49 8.45 8.93
C ALA A 21 5.62 9.03 8.05
N ASP A 22 6.82 8.44 8.05
CA ASP A 22 7.99 8.81 7.24
C ASP A 22 8.24 7.84 6.06
N VAL A 23 7.25 7.00 5.74
CA VAL A 23 7.34 5.96 4.71
C VAL A 23 6.44 6.30 3.53
N ARG A 24 7.02 6.32 2.33
CA ARG A 24 6.30 6.51 1.07
C ARG A 24 5.96 5.15 0.46
N VAL A 25 4.70 4.97 0.11
CA VAL A 25 4.18 3.74 -0.48
C VAL A 25 3.59 4.07 -1.84
N GLY A 26 4.29 3.65 -2.89
CA GLY A 26 3.89 3.83 -4.29
C GLY A 26 3.22 2.59 -4.85
N VAL A 27 2.07 2.76 -5.50
CA VAL A 27 1.39 1.68 -6.21
C VAL A 27 1.93 1.65 -7.64
N MET A 28 2.78 0.68 -7.96
CA MET A 28 3.44 0.59 -9.26
C MET A 28 2.54 -0.05 -10.32
N ARG A 29 1.89 -1.15 -9.95
CA ARG A 29 1.03 -1.93 -10.83
C ARG A 29 -0.09 -2.55 -10.01
N VAL A 30 -1.30 -2.51 -10.55
CA VAL A 30 -2.47 -3.22 -10.06
C VAL A 30 -2.96 -4.09 -11.20
N GLY A 31 -3.35 -5.32 -10.91
CA GLY A 31 -3.87 -6.22 -11.92
C GLY A 31 -4.42 -7.51 -11.33
N VAL A 32 -4.83 -8.42 -12.20
CA VAL A 32 -5.34 -9.74 -11.80
C VAL A 32 -4.36 -10.81 -12.25
N GLY A 33 -3.78 -11.55 -11.30
CA GLY A 33 -2.90 -12.69 -11.55
C GLY A 33 -3.48 -13.96 -10.93
N ALA A 34 -3.48 -15.08 -11.67
CA ALA A 34 -4.08 -16.35 -11.23
C ALA A 34 -5.52 -16.21 -10.67
N GLY A 35 -6.31 -15.27 -11.21
CA GLY A 35 -7.68 -15.00 -10.78
C GLY A 35 -7.82 -14.17 -9.51
N ARG A 36 -6.73 -13.61 -8.96
CA ARG A 36 -6.74 -12.75 -7.77
C ARG A 36 -6.23 -11.35 -8.09
N ALA A 37 -6.80 -10.34 -7.46
CA ALA A 37 -6.29 -8.98 -7.52
C ALA A 37 -4.96 -8.88 -6.78
N LEU A 38 -3.95 -8.31 -7.43
CA LEU A 38 -2.58 -8.20 -6.95
C LEU A 38 -2.09 -6.77 -7.17
N ALA A 39 -1.34 -6.25 -6.21
CA ALA A 39 -0.63 -4.98 -6.34
C ALA A 39 0.89 -5.20 -6.23
N GLN A 40 1.65 -4.44 -7.00
CA GLN A 40 3.08 -4.28 -6.82
C GLN A 40 3.34 -2.90 -6.21
N LEU A 41 3.98 -2.89 -5.05
CA LEU A 41 4.20 -1.71 -4.23
C LEU A 41 5.71 -1.40 -4.17
N ALA A 42 6.05 -0.11 -4.23
CA ALA A 42 7.36 0.39 -3.86
C ALA A 42 7.26 1.06 -2.49
N VAL A 43 7.95 0.52 -1.50
CA VAL A 43 8.00 1.07 -0.14
C VAL A 43 9.36 1.73 0.06
N ARG A 44 9.37 3.02 0.38
CA ARG A 44 10.59 3.81 0.56
C ARG A 44 10.58 4.51 1.89
N SER A 45 11.66 4.36 2.64
CA SER A 45 11.83 4.93 3.98
C SER A 45 13.29 5.33 4.19
N PRO A 46 13.62 6.07 5.26
CA PRO A 46 15.00 6.30 5.67
C PRO A 46 15.78 5.02 6.00
N ARG A 47 15.09 3.91 6.32
CA ARG A 47 15.69 2.63 6.70
C ARG A 47 16.00 1.71 5.51
N GLY A 48 15.44 2.01 4.34
CA GLY A 48 15.57 1.17 3.15
C GLY A 48 14.44 1.35 2.15
N GLU A 49 14.61 0.70 1.01
CA GLU A 49 13.64 0.64 -0.09
C GLU A 49 13.38 -0.81 -0.48
N ASP A 50 12.10 -1.16 -0.63
CA ASP A 50 11.65 -2.49 -1.04
C ASP A 50 10.62 -2.39 -2.17
N VAL A 51 10.60 -3.43 -3.01
CA VAL A 51 9.52 -3.67 -3.97
C VAL A 51 8.87 -5.00 -3.63
N LEU A 52 7.60 -4.94 -3.27
CA LEU A 52 6.85 -6.08 -2.76
C LEU A 52 5.55 -6.29 -3.53
N ARG A 53 5.10 -7.55 -3.56
CA ARG A 53 3.76 -7.92 -4.03
C ARG A 53 2.84 -7.95 -2.83
N ALA A 54 1.65 -7.43 -3.01
CA ALA A 54 0.64 -7.33 -1.97
C ALA A 54 -0.70 -7.84 -2.52
N ASP A 55 -1.32 -8.71 -1.74
CA ASP A 55 -2.62 -9.27 -1.99
C ASP A 55 -3.67 -8.57 -1.11
N LEU A 56 -4.94 -8.67 -1.49
CA LEU A 56 -6.04 -8.27 -0.63
C LEU A 56 -5.94 -8.98 0.74
N GLY A 57 -5.98 -8.21 1.81
CA GLY A 57 -5.91 -8.70 3.19
C GLY A 57 -4.49 -8.81 3.76
N ASP A 58 -3.45 -8.53 2.96
CA ASP A 58 -2.08 -8.51 3.46
C ASP A 58 -1.86 -7.39 4.48
N ALA A 59 -0.93 -7.64 5.41
CA ALA A 59 -0.42 -6.67 6.36
C ALA A 59 1.10 -6.56 6.22
N ILE A 60 1.58 -5.34 5.96
CA ILE A 60 2.98 -5.05 5.64
C ILE A 60 3.59 -4.20 6.76
N ASP A 61 4.71 -4.63 7.32
CA ASP A 61 5.50 -3.79 8.23
C ASP A 61 6.24 -2.71 7.42
N LEU A 62 5.98 -1.44 7.72
CA LEU A 62 6.65 -0.31 7.08
C LEU A 62 7.98 0.00 7.77
N HIS A 63 8.86 -1.00 7.81
CA HIS A 63 10.18 -0.95 8.46
C HIS A 63 10.11 -0.47 9.92
N GLY A 64 9.12 -0.93 10.67
CA GLY A 64 8.88 -0.54 12.07
C GLY A 64 8.27 0.85 12.27
N ALA A 65 7.80 1.54 11.21
CA ALA A 65 6.99 2.76 11.36
C ALA A 65 5.53 2.45 11.75
N GLY A 66 5.07 1.23 11.48
CA GLY A 66 3.71 0.77 11.73
C GLY A 66 3.28 -0.28 10.70
N MET A 67 2.05 -0.77 10.84
CA MET A 67 1.46 -1.78 9.96
C MET A 67 0.57 -1.14 8.90
N LEU A 68 0.78 -1.51 7.64
CA LEU A 68 -0.06 -1.12 6.51
C LEU A 68 -0.90 -2.32 6.06
N HIS A 69 -2.21 -2.22 6.23
CA HIS A 69 -3.18 -3.20 5.77
C HIS A 69 -3.65 -2.88 4.35
N VAL A 70 -3.76 -3.91 3.51
CA VAL A 70 -4.31 -3.82 2.16
C VAL A 70 -5.79 -4.18 2.23
N ASP A 71 -6.64 -3.17 2.33
CA ASP A 71 -8.08 -3.35 2.53
C ASP A 71 -8.83 -3.67 1.23
N ASP A 72 -8.32 -3.16 0.10
CA ASP A 72 -8.91 -3.37 -1.21
C ASP A 72 -7.88 -3.25 -2.34
N VAL A 73 -8.06 -4.03 -3.40
CA VAL A 73 -7.24 -3.98 -4.61
C VAL A 73 -8.19 -3.97 -5.82
N GLU A 74 -8.43 -2.78 -6.36
CA GLU A 74 -9.29 -2.57 -7.52
C GLU A 74 -8.45 -2.69 -8.80
N GLY A 75 -8.49 -3.85 -9.45
CA GLY A 75 -7.82 -4.09 -10.72
C GLY A 75 -8.71 -4.85 -11.70
N GLU A 76 -8.79 -4.37 -12.94
CA GLU A 76 -9.47 -5.08 -14.02
C GLU A 76 -8.46 -5.82 -14.92
N PRO A 77 -8.75 -7.06 -15.35
CA PRO A 77 -7.92 -7.76 -16.32
C PRO A 77 -7.73 -6.94 -17.61
N GLY A 78 -6.48 -6.67 -17.98
CA GLY A 78 -6.15 -5.93 -19.21
C GLY A 78 -6.32 -4.41 -19.11
N SER A 79 -6.71 -3.87 -17.95
CA SER A 79 -6.76 -2.43 -17.70
C SER A 79 -5.41 -1.91 -17.20
N SER A 80 -5.09 -0.68 -17.58
CA SER A 80 -4.00 0.11 -17.00
C SER A 80 -4.46 0.99 -15.83
N GLY A 81 -5.76 0.97 -15.50
CA GLY A 81 -6.35 1.63 -14.35
C GLY A 81 -6.53 0.67 -13.18
N GLY A 82 -6.18 1.13 -11.98
CA GLY A 82 -6.43 0.42 -10.74
C GLY A 82 -6.07 1.27 -9.53
N ALA A 83 -6.47 0.83 -8.34
CA ALA A 83 -6.15 1.48 -7.09
C ALA A 83 -6.03 0.46 -5.95
N VAL A 84 -5.29 0.84 -4.91
CA VAL A 84 -5.20 0.06 -3.67
C VAL A 84 -5.70 0.93 -2.53
N THR A 85 -6.55 0.37 -1.69
CA THR A 85 -6.97 1.04 -0.45
C THR A 85 -6.18 0.47 0.70
N PHE A 86 -5.53 1.35 1.45
CA PHE A 86 -4.74 0.98 2.61
C PHE A 86 -5.33 1.55 3.89
N THR A 87 -5.14 0.80 4.98
CA THR A 87 -5.30 1.30 6.35
C THR A 87 -3.97 1.18 7.10
N PHE A 88 -3.46 2.30 7.58
CA PHE A 88 -2.21 2.37 8.34
C PHE A 88 -2.47 2.51 9.83
N THR A 89 -1.80 1.67 10.62
CA THR A 89 -1.76 1.70 12.08
C THR A 89 -0.33 1.99 12.55
N PRO A 90 -0.06 3.15 13.19
CA PRO A 90 1.28 3.49 13.67
C PRO A 90 1.75 2.57 14.80
N ALA A 91 3.09 2.44 14.96
CA ALA A 91 3.74 1.70 16.05
C ALA A 91 3.91 2.52 17.34
#